data_AF-A0A7Y5LZV4-F1
#
_entry.id   AF-A0A7Y5LZV4-F1
#
_cell.length_a   1.000
_cell.length_b   1.000
_cell.length_c   1.000
_cell.angle_alpha   90.00
_cell.angle_beta   90.00
_cell.angle_gamma   90.00
#
_symmetry.space_group_name_H-M   'P 1'
#
loop_
_entity.id
_entity.type
_entity.pdbx_description
1 polymer ?
#
loop_
_entity_poly.entity_id
_entity_poly.type
_entity_poly.pdbx_seq_one_letter_code
_entity_poly.pdbx_strand_id
1 'polypeptide(L)'
;RPATVAGTARAFGALLAAEFGPGVWEDLAAQRFPVEEGTAVDLAFPDGAAHYEAHLRRETLALGASDPAEADRLRAEMGALTGWAVCGPFYPPEGGDGLASVFPPEREAVLDREYPGARQVARWFPPGAGGPVSEDAAGAVTARWAYPEGSVTYGLLEVEVPEAAEAFAWVTAEHRWALWVDGRLLEKQEWEAGGLVPDRDRVPLTLAKGRHRLLFKAALGWLGPTFAVRLTDRAGRGIPGLRCLPAEARPFVPAPKREWKPLFRDAFERNALGPNWTAGPGGFTLRNKVLRGSAPGGAVPWRKYSVRPGFPQDSPSHQLTLDTRVLRKAGKDLRVELALEGDPKIALTLDAEEADGGLTGWTVVVVPRGERAEVRLERYDRLLYLGEAAAAKGREHRVLVERRDGFVTVEVDGEVALDRVSAAPLRRDGLRICTWGTDPAIRRVEVLGAGP
;
A
#
# COMPACT_ATOMS: atom_id res chain seq x y z
N ARG A 1 28.88 -7.62 -1.00
CA ARG A 1 29.45 -8.85 -0.38
C ARG A 1 30.09 -8.65 1.01
N PRO A 2 30.46 -7.45 1.50
CA PRO A 2 30.80 -7.26 2.92
C PRO A 2 29.58 -7.40 3.86
N ALA A 3 28.42 -6.90 3.44
CA ALA A 3 27.18 -6.96 4.22
C ALA A 3 26.64 -8.39 4.45
N THR A 4 26.94 -9.33 3.55
CA THR A 4 26.54 -10.74 3.66
C THR A 4 27.36 -11.47 4.73
N VAL A 5 28.68 -11.25 4.79
CA VAL A 5 29.55 -11.89 5.81
C VAL A 5 29.13 -11.49 7.22
N ALA A 6 28.83 -10.21 7.46
CA ALA A 6 28.33 -9.74 8.75
C ALA A 6 26.91 -10.23 9.06
N GLY A 7 26.05 -10.42 8.04
CA GLY A 7 24.72 -11.03 8.21
C GLY A 7 24.80 -12.49 8.62
N THR A 8 25.59 -13.29 7.89
CA THR A 8 25.81 -14.72 8.16
C THR A 8 26.46 -14.94 9.52
N ALA A 9 27.48 -14.15 9.86
CA ALA A 9 28.15 -14.22 11.16
C ALA A 9 27.18 -13.93 12.31
N ARG A 10 26.29 -12.94 12.16
CA ARG A 10 25.25 -12.64 13.14
C ARG A 10 24.22 -13.75 13.27
N ALA A 11 23.74 -14.30 12.15
CA ALA A 11 22.79 -15.41 12.17
C ALA A 11 23.38 -16.67 12.83
N PHE A 12 24.63 -16.99 12.52
CA PHE A 12 25.35 -18.09 13.16
C PHE A 12 25.53 -17.88 14.66
N GLY A 13 25.96 -16.69 15.08
CA GLY A 13 26.10 -16.35 16.51
C GLY A 13 24.79 -16.43 17.28
N ALA A 14 23.69 -15.97 16.68
CA ALA A 14 22.36 -16.05 17.29
C ALA A 14 21.88 -17.50 17.48
N LEU A 15 22.13 -18.39 16.52
CA LEU A 15 21.78 -19.82 16.64
C LEU A 15 22.61 -20.51 17.72
N LEU A 16 23.92 -20.25 17.76
CA LEU A 16 24.77 -20.78 18.82
C LEU A 16 24.31 -20.26 20.20
N ALA A 17 23.96 -18.99 20.32
CA ALA A 17 23.48 -18.42 21.57
C ALA A 17 22.13 -19.00 22.02
N ALA A 18 21.26 -19.38 21.07
CA ALA A 18 20.00 -20.06 21.37
C ALA A 18 20.22 -21.48 21.92
N GLU A 19 21.20 -22.21 21.40
CA GLU A 19 21.52 -23.59 21.81
C GLU A 19 22.37 -23.66 23.09
N PHE A 20 23.39 -22.81 23.18
CA PHE A 20 24.42 -22.89 24.22
C PHE A 20 24.37 -21.73 25.23
N GLY A 21 23.42 -20.80 25.08
CA GLY A 21 23.23 -19.64 25.95
C GLY A 21 24.05 -18.41 25.54
N PRO A 22 23.83 -17.25 26.20
CA PRO A 22 24.40 -15.96 25.79
C PRO A 22 25.94 -15.86 25.89
N GLY A 23 26.60 -16.73 26.66
CA GLY A 23 28.06 -16.76 26.80
C GLY A 23 28.82 -17.01 25.48
N VAL A 24 28.14 -17.59 24.49
CA VAL A 24 28.66 -17.77 23.13
C VAL A 24 29.17 -16.47 22.51
N TRP A 25 28.55 -15.32 22.80
CA TRP A 25 28.99 -14.05 22.22
C TRP A 25 30.39 -13.65 22.70
N GLU A 26 30.73 -13.94 23.96
CA GLU A 26 32.06 -13.72 24.51
C GLU A 26 33.09 -14.64 23.84
N ASP A 27 32.73 -15.91 23.62
CA ASP A 27 33.58 -16.88 22.92
C ASP A 27 33.83 -16.48 21.46
N LEU A 28 32.79 -16.05 20.73
CA LEU A 28 32.91 -15.58 19.36
C LEU A 28 33.76 -14.32 19.27
N ALA A 29 33.59 -13.37 20.18
CA ALA A 29 34.41 -12.17 20.26
C ALA A 29 35.88 -12.51 20.57
N ALA A 30 36.14 -13.43 21.50
CA ALA A 30 37.49 -13.90 21.84
C ALA A 30 38.21 -14.55 20.64
N GLN A 31 37.47 -15.25 19.77
CA GLN A 31 37.98 -15.82 18.53
C GLN A 31 38.09 -14.82 17.37
N ARG A 32 37.83 -13.53 17.61
CA ARG A 32 37.78 -12.47 16.58
C ARG A 32 36.79 -12.78 15.46
N PHE A 33 35.72 -13.51 15.78
CA PHE A 33 34.62 -13.67 14.86
C PHE A 33 33.98 -12.29 14.61
N PRO A 34 33.55 -11.96 13.37
CA PRO A 34 33.12 -10.61 13.02
C PRO A 34 31.70 -10.31 13.54
N VAL A 35 31.56 -10.22 14.86
CA VAL A 35 30.35 -9.86 15.59
C VAL A 35 30.65 -8.60 16.41
N GLU A 36 29.87 -7.54 16.21
CA GLU A 36 30.05 -6.27 16.94
C GLU A 36 29.31 -6.33 18.28
N GLU A 37 30.00 -6.00 19.37
CA GLU A 37 29.44 -5.92 20.72
C GLU A 37 28.31 -4.85 20.73
N GLY A 38 27.08 -5.24 21.09
CA GLY A 38 25.89 -4.38 20.97
C GLY A 38 24.99 -4.67 19.76
N THR A 39 25.40 -5.55 18.84
CA THR A 39 24.51 -6.10 17.78
C THR A 39 23.72 -7.33 18.26
N ALA A 40 23.29 -7.34 19.53
CA ALA A 40 22.18 -8.16 19.95
C ALA A 40 20.93 -7.67 19.21
N VAL A 41 20.75 -8.16 17.98
CA VAL A 41 19.50 -7.99 17.26
C VAL A 41 18.44 -8.60 18.15
N ASP A 42 17.45 -7.79 18.49
CA ASP A 42 16.43 -8.05 19.49
C ASP A 42 15.86 -9.47 19.33
N LEU A 43 16.35 -10.42 20.14
CA LEU A 43 15.83 -11.79 20.25
C LEU A 43 14.38 -11.80 20.79
N ALA A 44 13.78 -10.62 21.01
CA ALA A 44 12.42 -10.43 21.47
C ALA A 44 11.34 -10.93 20.50
N PHE A 45 11.71 -11.41 19.31
CA PHE A 45 10.77 -12.13 18.45
C PHE A 45 10.66 -13.60 18.87
N PRO A 46 9.45 -14.11 19.21
CA PRO A 46 9.23 -15.51 19.58
C PRO A 46 9.72 -16.54 18.54
N ASP A 47 9.94 -16.09 17.32
CA ASP A 47 10.30 -16.83 16.11
C ASP A 47 11.72 -16.51 15.57
N GLY A 48 12.57 -15.81 16.36
CA GLY A 48 13.90 -15.36 15.93
C GLY A 48 14.82 -16.47 15.40
N ALA A 49 14.82 -17.65 16.01
CA ALA A 49 15.66 -18.77 15.57
C ALA A 49 15.33 -19.23 14.13
N ALA A 50 14.05 -19.35 13.78
CA ALA A 50 13.62 -19.75 12.44
C ALA A 50 14.03 -18.73 11.37
N HIS A 51 14.00 -17.43 11.72
CA HIS A 51 14.48 -16.35 10.86
C HIS A 51 15.99 -16.45 10.59
N TYR A 52 16.80 -16.78 11.59
CA TYR A 52 18.25 -16.95 11.39
C TYR A 52 18.61 -18.20 10.60
N GLU A 53 17.94 -19.34 10.87
CA GLU A 53 18.13 -20.53 10.06
C GLU A 53 17.78 -20.26 8.59
N ALA A 54 16.67 -19.56 8.35
CA ALA A 54 16.28 -19.12 7.03
C ALA A 54 17.34 -18.26 6.34
N HIS A 55 17.96 -17.33 7.06
CA HIS A 55 19.06 -16.53 6.52
C HIS A 55 20.26 -17.40 6.12
N LEU A 56 20.67 -18.35 6.97
CA LEU A 56 21.76 -19.26 6.65
C LEU A 56 21.43 -20.16 5.45
N ARG A 57 20.24 -20.76 5.42
CA ARG A 57 19.77 -21.59 4.29
C ARG A 57 19.76 -20.78 2.98
N ARG A 58 19.37 -19.50 3.03
CA ARG A 58 19.43 -18.58 1.88
C ARG A 58 20.86 -18.38 1.39
N GLU A 59 21.82 -18.13 2.27
CA GLU A 59 23.22 -17.99 1.90
C GLU A 59 23.77 -19.31 1.32
N THR A 60 23.39 -20.46 1.88
CA THR A 60 23.72 -21.78 1.31
C THR A 60 23.21 -21.93 -0.11
N LEU A 61 21.97 -21.52 -0.39
CA LEU A 61 21.42 -21.52 -1.75
C LEU A 61 22.15 -20.55 -2.68
N ALA A 62 22.43 -19.33 -2.20
CA ALA A 62 23.09 -18.28 -2.98
C ALA A 62 24.54 -18.64 -3.34
N LEU A 63 25.23 -19.38 -2.46
CA LEU A 63 26.57 -19.93 -2.70
C LEU A 63 26.56 -21.18 -3.60
N GLY A 64 25.37 -21.69 -3.95
CA GLY A 64 25.17 -22.80 -4.87
C GLY A 64 25.10 -24.14 -4.16
N ALA A 65 23.88 -24.50 -3.70
CA ALA A 65 23.59 -25.90 -3.40
C ALA A 65 23.87 -26.73 -4.66
N SER A 66 24.78 -27.70 -4.55
CA SER A 66 25.24 -28.49 -5.71
C SER A 66 24.19 -29.49 -6.20
N ASP A 67 23.18 -29.78 -5.38
CA ASP A 67 22.09 -30.71 -5.65
C ASP A 67 20.74 -29.94 -5.76
N PRO A 68 20.05 -29.99 -6.91
CA PRO A 68 18.72 -29.41 -7.08
C PRO A 68 17.68 -29.88 -6.06
N ALA A 69 17.74 -31.15 -5.62
CA ALA A 69 16.79 -31.69 -4.66
C ALA A 69 16.99 -31.08 -3.26
N GLU A 70 18.25 -30.82 -2.88
CA GLU A 70 18.58 -30.08 -1.67
C GLU A 70 18.12 -28.62 -1.79
N ALA A 71 18.31 -28.00 -2.95
CA ALA A 71 17.86 -26.64 -3.19
C ALA A 71 16.33 -26.50 -3.08
N ASP A 72 15.58 -27.46 -3.62
CA ASP A 72 14.12 -27.54 -3.50
C ASP A 72 13.69 -27.70 -2.03
N ARG A 73 14.35 -28.59 -1.28
CA ARG A 73 14.07 -28.80 0.14
C ARG A 73 14.32 -27.54 0.96
N LEU A 74 15.48 -26.91 0.79
CA LEU A 74 15.83 -25.68 1.50
C LEU A 74 14.84 -24.55 1.20
N ARG A 75 14.43 -24.39 -0.06
CA ARG A 75 13.38 -23.44 -0.44
C ARG A 75 12.05 -23.72 0.26
N ALA A 76 11.63 -24.98 0.30
CA ALA A 76 10.39 -25.39 0.94
C ALA A 76 10.43 -25.17 2.46
N GLU A 77 11.51 -25.55 3.14
CA GLU A 77 11.69 -25.32 4.59
C GLU A 77 11.68 -23.83 4.95
N MET A 78 12.21 -23.03 4.05
CA MET A 78 12.21 -21.59 4.13
C MET A 78 10.85 -20.96 3.76
N GLY A 79 10.03 -21.62 2.95
CA GLY A 79 8.88 -20.96 2.33
C GLY A 79 9.29 -19.88 1.32
N ALA A 80 10.46 -20.00 0.71
CA ALA A 80 10.93 -19.09 -0.32
C ALA A 80 10.04 -19.18 -1.57
N LEU A 81 9.62 -18.01 -2.07
CA LEU A 81 8.80 -17.93 -3.26
C LEU A 81 9.66 -17.73 -4.49
N THR A 82 9.55 -18.65 -5.45
CA THR A 82 10.31 -18.62 -6.71
C THR A 82 9.38 -18.68 -7.92
N GLY A 83 9.88 -18.27 -9.09
CA GLY A 83 9.13 -18.35 -10.34
C GLY A 83 8.37 -17.07 -10.65
N TRP A 84 8.92 -15.92 -10.27
CA TRP A 84 8.29 -14.62 -10.49
C TRP A 84 8.30 -14.23 -11.98
N ALA A 85 7.13 -13.94 -12.54
CA ALA A 85 7.04 -13.18 -13.77
C ALA A 85 7.23 -11.69 -13.44
N VAL A 86 8.08 -10.98 -14.16
CA VAL A 86 8.46 -9.61 -13.81
C VAL A 86 8.07 -8.65 -14.91
N CYS A 87 7.32 -7.59 -14.58
CA CYS A 87 6.92 -6.55 -15.51
C CYS A 87 7.57 -5.23 -15.16
N GLY A 88 8.09 -4.55 -16.16
CA GLY A 88 8.51 -3.18 -15.96
C GLY A 88 9.52 -2.68 -16.98
N PRO A 89 10.03 -1.48 -16.70
CA PRO A 89 9.60 -0.58 -15.62
C PRO A 89 8.48 0.36 -16.02
N PHE A 90 7.79 0.84 -14.99
CA PHE A 90 6.80 1.89 -15.07
C PHE A 90 7.34 3.19 -14.49
N TYR A 91 7.02 4.31 -15.13
CA TYR A 91 7.41 5.64 -14.67
C TYR A 91 6.21 6.36 -14.10
N PRO A 92 6.33 7.00 -12.92
CA PRO A 92 5.31 7.93 -12.49
C PRO A 92 5.19 9.09 -13.48
N PRO A 93 4.05 9.81 -13.48
CA PRO A 93 3.96 11.14 -14.05
C PRO A 93 5.09 12.05 -13.55
N GLU A 94 5.37 13.13 -14.28
CA GLU A 94 6.48 14.03 -13.94
C GLU A 94 6.36 14.60 -12.50
N GLY A 95 7.41 14.41 -11.70
CA GLY A 95 7.41 14.80 -10.28
C GLY A 95 6.48 13.97 -9.38
N GLY A 96 5.96 12.84 -9.88
CA GLY A 96 5.12 11.92 -9.14
C GLY A 96 5.92 10.83 -8.40
N ASP A 97 5.21 10.08 -7.56
CA ASP A 97 5.77 8.96 -6.80
C ASP A 97 5.39 7.63 -7.46
N GLY A 98 6.38 6.85 -7.91
CA GLY A 98 6.14 5.56 -8.55
C GLY A 98 5.42 4.55 -7.67
N LEU A 99 5.68 4.52 -6.36
CA LEU A 99 5.04 3.56 -5.46
C LEU A 99 3.55 3.89 -5.27
N ALA A 100 3.22 5.17 -5.16
CA ALA A 100 1.84 5.65 -5.00
C ALA A 100 1.07 5.67 -6.32
N SER A 101 1.75 5.90 -7.46
CA SER A 101 1.12 5.92 -8.78
C SER A 101 0.49 4.57 -9.14
N VAL A 102 -0.72 4.58 -9.69
CA VAL A 102 -1.43 3.35 -10.08
C VAL A 102 -1.07 2.94 -11.51
N PHE A 103 -0.45 1.77 -11.68
CA PHE A 103 -0.12 1.24 -13.01
C PHE A 103 -1.03 0.07 -13.42
N PRO A 104 -1.12 -0.23 -14.73
CA PRO A 104 -1.99 -1.30 -15.22
C PRO A 104 -1.84 -2.65 -14.50
N PRO A 105 -0.64 -3.15 -14.12
CA PRO A 105 -0.51 -4.41 -13.38
C PRO A 105 -1.31 -4.51 -12.08
N GLU A 106 -1.64 -3.39 -11.43
CA GLU A 106 -2.48 -3.37 -10.22
C GLU A 106 -3.95 -3.67 -10.53
N ARG A 107 -4.37 -3.44 -11.79
CA ARG A 107 -5.72 -3.72 -12.27
C ARG A 107 -5.75 -4.99 -13.09
N GLU A 108 -4.80 -5.21 -13.99
CA GLU A 108 -4.78 -6.32 -14.93
C GLU A 108 -3.39 -6.93 -15.02
N ALA A 109 -3.29 -8.25 -14.86
CA ALA A 109 -2.04 -8.98 -15.02
C ALA A 109 -2.17 -9.93 -16.21
N VAL A 110 -1.98 -9.36 -17.40
CA VAL A 110 -2.09 -10.04 -18.70
C VAL A 110 -0.67 -10.21 -19.24
N LEU A 111 -0.15 -11.43 -19.17
CA LEU A 111 1.29 -11.72 -19.34
C LEU A 111 1.81 -11.47 -20.76
N ASP A 112 0.96 -11.55 -21.77
CA ASP A 112 1.29 -11.29 -23.18
C ASP A 112 1.08 -9.82 -23.59
N ARG A 113 0.63 -8.97 -22.65
CA ARG A 113 0.34 -7.57 -22.93
C ARG A 113 1.58 -6.68 -22.81
N GLU A 114 1.66 -5.74 -23.74
CA GLU A 114 2.54 -4.59 -23.67
C GLU A 114 1.83 -3.39 -23.05
N TYR A 115 2.55 -2.64 -22.21
CA TYR A 115 2.04 -1.46 -21.53
C TYR A 115 2.87 -0.25 -21.95
N PRO A 116 2.41 0.50 -22.98
CA PRO A 116 3.05 1.74 -23.38
C PRO A 116 3.02 2.75 -22.22
N GLY A 117 4.19 3.24 -21.83
CA GLY A 117 4.37 4.36 -20.91
C GLY A 117 5.03 5.54 -21.61
N ALA A 118 5.15 6.65 -20.90
CA ALA A 118 5.66 7.90 -21.45
C ALA A 118 7.09 7.82 -22.04
N ARG A 119 7.92 6.89 -21.54
CA ARG A 119 9.33 6.76 -21.93
C ARG A 119 9.66 5.42 -22.59
N GLN A 120 8.82 4.40 -22.43
CA GLN A 120 9.08 3.05 -22.94
C GLN A 120 7.83 2.16 -22.87
N VAL A 121 7.94 0.96 -23.42
CA VAL A 121 6.93 -0.09 -23.29
C VAL A 121 7.36 -1.08 -22.20
N ALA A 122 6.57 -1.22 -21.15
CA ALA A 122 6.75 -2.26 -20.15
C ALA A 122 6.12 -3.58 -20.65
N ARG A 123 6.78 -4.70 -20.37
CA ARG A 123 6.34 -6.05 -20.73
C ARG A 123 6.69 -7.03 -19.63
N TRP A 124 5.96 -8.16 -19.58
CA TRP A 124 6.28 -9.25 -18.68
C TRP A 124 7.45 -10.08 -19.21
N PHE A 125 8.37 -10.43 -18.32
CA PHE A 125 9.45 -11.37 -18.55
C PHE A 125 9.16 -12.62 -17.71
N PRO A 126 9.10 -13.81 -18.33
CA PRO A 126 8.85 -15.02 -17.58
C PRO A 126 10.06 -15.40 -16.71
N PRO A 127 9.87 -16.27 -15.71
CA PRO A 127 10.94 -16.67 -14.81
C PRO A 127 12.12 -17.29 -15.56
N GLY A 128 13.34 -16.90 -15.21
CA GLY A 128 14.57 -17.48 -15.77
C GLY A 128 14.81 -17.22 -17.26
N ALA A 129 13.98 -16.42 -17.93
CA ALA A 129 14.24 -16.04 -19.32
C ALA A 129 15.47 -15.14 -19.37
N GLY A 130 16.54 -15.60 -20.03
CA GLY A 130 17.73 -14.80 -20.29
C GLY A 130 17.34 -13.40 -20.78
N GLY A 131 17.72 -12.38 -20.03
CA GLY A 131 17.17 -11.03 -20.23
C GLY A 131 17.56 -10.08 -19.09
N PRO A 132 16.85 -8.94 -18.95
CA PRO A 132 17.15 -7.96 -17.92
C PRO A 132 16.72 -8.40 -16.52
N VAL A 133 16.08 -9.56 -16.36
CA VAL A 133 15.59 -10.07 -15.09
C VAL A 133 16.34 -11.35 -14.76
N SER A 134 16.83 -11.45 -13.52
CA SER A 134 17.41 -12.66 -12.97
C SER A 134 16.76 -13.00 -11.64
N GLU A 135 16.62 -14.29 -11.37
CA GLU A 135 16.14 -14.83 -10.10
C GLU A 135 17.17 -15.83 -9.59
N ASP A 136 17.58 -15.71 -8.32
CA ASP A 136 18.50 -16.67 -7.69
C ASP A 136 17.77 -17.88 -7.08
N ALA A 137 18.54 -18.87 -6.62
CA ALA A 137 17.98 -20.09 -6.04
C ALA A 137 17.18 -19.85 -4.74
N ALA A 138 17.32 -18.69 -4.10
CA ALA A 138 16.55 -18.32 -2.92
C ALA A 138 15.30 -17.48 -3.25
N GLY A 139 15.01 -17.26 -4.54
CA GLY A 139 13.87 -16.46 -5.00
C GLY A 139 14.11 -14.95 -4.94
N ALA A 140 15.37 -14.51 -4.84
CA ALA A 140 15.68 -13.10 -4.96
C ALA A 140 15.67 -12.71 -6.44
N VAL A 141 14.75 -11.82 -6.79
CA VAL A 141 14.61 -11.23 -8.11
C VAL A 141 15.44 -9.96 -8.16
N THR A 142 16.26 -9.83 -9.20
CA THR A 142 16.96 -8.59 -9.55
C THR A 142 16.64 -8.26 -10.99
N ALA A 143 16.13 -7.05 -11.22
CA ALA A 143 16.00 -6.53 -12.57
C ALA A 143 17.13 -5.53 -12.87
N ARG A 144 17.96 -5.87 -13.85
CA ARG A 144 19.15 -5.12 -14.30
C ARG A 144 18.76 -4.07 -15.31
N TRP A 145 17.94 -3.15 -14.86
CA TRP A 145 17.56 -2.05 -15.69
C TRP A 145 18.21 -0.74 -15.24
N ALA A 146 18.78 -0.01 -16.19
CA ALA A 146 19.34 1.32 -15.95
C ALA A 146 18.25 2.38 -16.18
N TYR A 147 17.43 2.63 -15.18
CA TYR A 147 16.33 3.60 -15.29
C TYR A 147 16.35 4.65 -14.20
N PRO A 148 15.68 5.80 -14.43
CA PRO A 148 15.50 6.84 -13.45
C PRO A 148 14.97 6.34 -12.11
N GLU A 149 15.50 6.91 -11.04
CA GLU A 149 14.97 6.82 -9.69
C GLU A 149 13.47 7.11 -9.66
N GLY A 150 12.74 6.42 -8.79
CA GLY A 150 11.28 6.54 -8.66
C GLY A 150 10.48 5.76 -9.70
N SER A 151 11.10 5.10 -10.68
CA SER A 151 10.44 4.07 -11.49
C SER A 151 10.11 2.83 -10.63
N VAL A 152 9.18 2.00 -11.09
CA VAL A 152 8.75 0.80 -10.37
C VAL A 152 8.71 -0.44 -11.26
N THR A 153 8.81 -1.57 -10.60
CA THR A 153 8.77 -2.90 -11.20
C THR A 153 7.76 -3.75 -10.49
N TYR A 154 7.07 -4.61 -11.24
CA TYR A 154 6.13 -5.57 -10.69
C TYR A 154 6.70 -7.00 -10.76
N GLY A 155 6.46 -7.78 -9.72
CA GLY A 155 6.56 -9.23 -9.73
C GLY A 155 5.17 -9.85 -9.61
N LEU A 156 4.87 -10.88 -10.38
CA LEU A 156 3.65 -11.66 -10.29
C LEU A 156 3.97 -13.13 -10.09
N LEU A 157 3.30 -13.75 -9.12
CA LEU A 157 3.41 -15.16 -8.81
C LEU A 157 2.04 -15.71 -8.40
N GLU A 158 1.76 -16.97 -8.72
CA GLU A 158 0.67 -17.71 -8.09
C GLU A 158 1.25 -18.72 -7.11
N VAL A 159 0.58 -18.91 -5.98
CA VAL A 159 0.90 -19.96 -5.01
C VAL A 159 -0.32 -20.83 -4.78
N GLU A 160 -0.12 -22.10 -4.51
CA GLU A 160 -1.18 -22.99 -4.05
C GLU A 160 -0.91 -23.40 -2.60
N VAL A 161 -1.90 -23.12 -1.77
CA VAL A 161 -1.89 -23.38 -0.33
C VAL A 161 -2.75 -24.62 -0.08
N PRO A 162 -2.18 -25.72 0.41
CA PRO A 162 -2.90 -27.00 0.49
C PRO A 162 -4.00 -27.01 1.56
N GLU A 163 -3.81 -26.26 2.65
CA GLU A 163 -4.76 -26.09 3.75
C GLU A 163 -4.72 -24.65 4.25
N ALA A 164 -5.85 -24.13 4.72
CA ALA A 164 -5.93 -22.76 5.22
C ALA A 164 -4.90 -22.52 6.33
N ALA A 165 -4.17 -21.41 6.23
CA ALA A 165 -3.03 -21.13 7.09
C ALA A 165 -3.00 -19.67 7.53
N GLU A 166 -2.71 -19.48 8.82
CA GLU A 166 -2.26 -18.21 9.37
C GLU A 166 -0.76 -18.10 9.11
N ALA A 167 -0.34 -17.06 8.39
CA ALA A 167 0.98 -16.98 7.81
C ALA A 167 1.65 -15.63 8.05
N PHE A 168 2.93 -15.57 7.74
CA PHE A 168 3.68 -14.33 7.56
C PHE A 168 4.24 -14.25 6.15
N ALA A 169 4.11 -13.07 5.53
CA ALA A 169 4.88 -12.68 4.37
C ALA A 169 6.14 -11.94 4.84
N TRP A 170 7.29 -12.55 4.61
CA TRP A 170 8.59 -11.91 4.85
C TRP A 170 9.05 -11.28 3.56
N VAL A 171 9.37 -10.00 3.61
CA VAL A 171 9.74 -9.21 2.44
C VAL A 171 11.18 -8.72 2.59
N THR A 172 11.97 -9.05 1.57
CA THR A 172 13.25 -8.43 1.29
C THR A 172 13.03 -7.43 0.16
N ALA A 173 13.35 -6.17 0.36
CA ALA A 173 13.37 -5.16 -0.70
C ALA A 173 14.39 -4.07 -0.37
N GLU A 174 15.14 -3.61 -1.38
CA GLU A 174 16.16 -2.57 -1.17
C GLU A 174 15.53 -1.24 -0.75
N HIS A 175 14.42 -0.90 -1.39
CA HIS A 175 13.72 0.37 -1.22
C HIS A 175 12.25 0.12 -0.84
N ARG A 176 11.42 1.10 -1.16
CA ARG A 176 9.98 1.12 -0.95
C ARG A 176 9.28 0.04 -1.77
N TRP A 177 8.24 -0.58 -1.22
CA TRP A 177 7.57 -1.71 -1.88
C TRP A 177 6.08 -1.78 -1.55
N ALA A 178 5.34 -2.62 -2.28
CA ALA A 178 3.97 -2.98 -1.95
C ALA A 178 3.67 -4.43 -2.36
N LEU A 179 2.82 -5.09 -1.60
CA LEU A 179 2.40 -6.47 -1.83
C LEU A 179 0.88 -6.54 -1.81
N TRP A 180 0.32 -7.17 -2.85
CA TRP A 180 -1.09 -7.50 -2.94
C TRP A 180 -1.26 -9.02 -2.95
N VAL A 181 -2.33 -9.48 -2.31
CA VAL A 181 -2.79 -10.87 -2.35
C VAL A 181 -4.22 -10.87 -2.88
N ASP A 182 -4.47 -11.63 -3.96
CA ASP A 182 -5.77 -11.72 -4.63
C ASP A 182 -6.38 -10.35 -4.99
N GLY A 183 -5.52 -9.44 -5.47
CA GLY A 183 -5.89 -8.08 -5.87
C GLY A 183 -6.11 -7.11 -4.71
N ARG A 184 -5.99 -7.56 -3.46
CA ARG A 184 -6.10 -6.69 -2.27
C ARG A 184 -4.72 -6.31 -1.76
N LEU A 185 -4.50 -5.03 -1.51
CA LEU A 185 -3.28 -4.52 -0.90
C LEU A 185 -3.15 -5.13 0.49
N LEU A 186 -2.10 -5.91 0.70
CA LEU A 186 -1.74 -6.46 1.99
C LEU A 186 -0.96 -5.42 2.80
N GLU A 187 0.12 -4.90 2.21
CA GLU A 187 0.95 -3.86 2.82
C GLU A 187 1.65 -3.04 1.74
N LYS A 188 1.97 -1.79 2.10
CA LYS A 188 2.85 -0.91 1.34
C LYS A 188 3.95 -0.49 2.32
N GLN A 189 5.19 -0.27 1.89
CA GLN A 189 6.25 0.28 2.73
C GLN A 189 6.82 1.50 2.02
N GLU A 190 6.62 2.68 2.60
CA GLU A 190 7.03 3.97 2.02
C GLU A 190 8.38 4.45 2.55
N TRP A 191 8.90 3.85 3.61
CA TRP A 191 10.19 4.26 4.16
C TRP A 191 11.35 3.70 3.34
N GLU A 192 12.35 4.55 3.06
CA GLU A 192 13.61 4.12 2.45
C GLU A 192 14.45 3.38 3.49
N ALA A 193 14.53 2.07 3.33
CA ALA A 193 15.03 1.23 4.39
C ALA A 193 16.51 0.87 4.24
N GLY A 194 17.31 1.81 3.74
CA GLY A 194 18.78 1.84 3.89
C GLY A 194 19.55 0.70 3.23
N GLY A 195 18.93 -0.07 2.32
CA GLY A 195 19.56 -1.16 1.58
C GLY A 195 18.79 -2.48 1.62
N LEU A 196 19.35 -3.48 0.94
CA LEU A 196 18.78 -4.82 0.80
C LEU A 196 19.03 -5.65 2.07
N VAL A 197 18.09 -5.61 3.02
CA VAL A 197 18.12 -6.43 4.23
C VAL A 197 17.17 -7.62 4.06
N PRO A 198 17.66 -8.87 4.11
CA PRO A 198 16.83 -10.06 4.07
C PRO A 198 15.73 -10.04 5.13
N ASP A 199 14.51 -10.38 4.72
CA ASP A 199 13.35 -10.62 5.59
C ASP A 199 13.09 -9.47 6.59
N ARG A 200 13.41 -8.23 6.19
CA ARG A 200 13.31 -7.04 7.03
C ARG A 200 11.87 -6.77 7.45
N ASP A 201 10.96 -6.82 6.49
CA ASP A 201 9.56 -6.51 6.72
C ASP A 201 8.77 -7.82 6.90
N ARG A 202 7.99 -7.91 7.98
CA ARG A 202 7.14 -9.07 8.30
C ARG A 202 5.69 -8.64 8.34
N VAL A 203 4.86 -9.23 7.49
CA VAL A 203 3.44 -8.87 7.37
C VAL A 203 2.55 -10.08 7.68
N PRO A 204 1.66 -10.00 8.68
CA PRO A 204 0.71 -11.07 8.96
C PRO A 204 -0.34 -11.15 7.84
N LEU A 205 -0.70 -12.38 7.44
CA LEU A 205 -1.79 -12.64 6.51
C LEU A 205 -2.47 -13.98 6.80
N THR A 206 -3.72 -14.10 6.37
CA THR A 206 -4.46 -15.37 6.38
C THR A 206 -4.66 -15.83 4.95
N LEU A 207 -4.26 -17.07 4.67
CA LEU A 207 -4.44 -17.71 3.36
C LEU A 207 -5.50 -18.79 3.49
N ALA A 208 -6.42 -18.84 2.53
CA ALA A 208 -7.39 -19.92 2.44
C ALA A 208 -6.72 -21.15 1.79
N LYS A 209 -7.41 -22.28 1.81
CA LYS A 209 -7.03 -23.41 0.95
C LYS A 209 -7.27 -23.01 -0.51
N GLY A 210 -6.30 -23.28 -1.38
CA GLY A 210 -6.42 -23.07 -2.83
C GLY A 210 -5.34 -22.15 -3.40
N ARG A 211 -5.63 -21.59 -4.58
CA ARG A 211 -4.70 -20.73 -5.31
C ARG A 211 -4.83 -19.28 -4.89
N HIS A 212 -3.69 -18.64 -4.67
CA HIS A 212 -3.57 -17.24 -4.34
C HIS A 212 -2.63 -16.55 -5.31
N ARG A 213 -3.01 -15.35 -5.75
CA ARG A 213 -2.16 -14.50 -6.61
C ARG A 213 -1.44 -13.49 -5.75
N LEU A 214 -0.13 -13.40 -5.91
CA LEU A 214 0.71 -12.38 -5.31
C LEU A 214 1.18 -11.42 -6.40
N LEU A 215 0.94 -10.12 -6.18
CA LEU A 215 1.53 -9.05 -6.97
C LEU A 215 2.44 -8.25 -6.05
N PHE A 216 3.72 -8.16 -6.40
CA PHE A 216 4.71 -7.36 -5.71
C PHE A 216 5.03 -6.13 -6.56
N LYS A 217 5.25 -4.97 -5.94
CA LYS A 217 5.73 -3.74 -6.58
C LYS A 217 6.96 -3.28 -5.83
N ALA A 218 8.07 -3.13 -6.53
CA ALA A 218 9.33 -2.60 -6.00
C ALA A 218 9.61 -1.24 -6.62
N ALA A 219 9.88 -0.23 -5.78
CA ALA A 219 10.47 1.01 -6.24
C ALA A 219 11.94 0.79 -6.59
N LEU A 220 12.36 1.34 -7.72
CA LEU A 220 13.75 1.33 -8.13
C LEU A 220 14.54 2.25 -7.20
N GLY A 221 15.67 1.75 -6.70
CA GLY A 221 16.74 2.62 -6.28
C GLY A 221 18.08 2.18 -6.88
N TRP A 222 19.15 2.36 -6.13
CA TRP A 222 20.50 2.49 -6.69
C TRP A 222 21.03 1.26 -7.44
N LEU A 223 20.66 0.03 -7.04
CA LEU A 223 21.19 -1.20 -7.63
C LEU A 223 20.23 -1.92 -8.59
N GLY A 224 19.10 -1.30 -8.95
CA GLY A 224 18.01 -2.01 -9.63
C GLY A 224 16.89 -2.37 -8.65
N PRO A 225 15.68 -2.74 -9.13
CA PRO A 225 14.66 -3.28 -8.28
C PRO A 225 15.10 -4.69 -7.87
N THR A 226 15.44 -4.86 -6.59
CA THR A 226 15.75 -6.16 -6.01
C THR A 226 14.77 -6.48 -4.90
N PHE A 227 14.12 -7.64 -4.98
CA PHE A 227 13.19 -8.11 -3.96
C PHE A 227 13.19 -9.63 -3.81
N ALA A 228 12.74 -10.12 -2.66
CA ALA A 228 12.42 -11.52 -2.40
C ALA A 228 11.24 -11.59 -1.43
N VAL A 229 10.42 -12.63 -1.54
CA VAL A 229 9.30 -12.86 -0.63
C VAL A 229 9.32 -14.31 -0.15
N ARG A 230 8.98 -14.52 1.12
CA ARG A 230 8.71 -15.86 1.68
C ARG A 230 7.34 -15.89 2.34
N LEU A 231 6.69 -17.05 2.30
CA LEU A 231 5.49 -17.32 3.08
C LEU A 231 5.76 -18.41 4.10
N THR A 232 5.59 -18.09 5.37
CA THR A 232 5.83 -19.01 6.49
C THR A 232 4.58 -19.20 7.33
N ASP A 233 4.55 -20.29 8.09
CA ASP A 233 3.67 -20.43 9.25
C ASP A 233 4.03 -19.41 10.34
N ARG A 234 3.25 -19.40 11.43
CA ARG A 234 3.49 -18.54 12.60
C ARG A 234 4.81 -18.82 13.34
N ALA A 235 5.45 -19.96 13.09
CA ALA A 235 6.72 -20.33 13.67
C ALA A 235 7.91 -19.95 12.77
N GLY A 236 7.67 -19.26 11.63
CA GLY A 236 8.71 -18.84 10.70
C GLY A 236 9.19 -19.93 9.73
N ARG A 237 8.54 -21.09 9.72
CA ARG A 237 8.87 -22.21 8.81
C ARG A 237 8.01 -22.15 7.56
N GLY A 238 8.51 -22.64 6.43
CA GLY A 238 7.72 -22.71 5.21
C GLY A 238 6.41 -23.48 5.41
N ILE A 239 5.35 -23.01 4.77
CA ILE A 239 4.02 -23.63 4.88
C ILE A 239 4.08 -25.04 4.24
N PRO A 240 3.78 -26.12 4.99
CA PRO A 240 3.90 -27.48 4.47
C PRO A 240 3.05 -27.69 3.21
N GLY A 241 3.67 -28.17 2.13
CA GLY A 241 3.00 -28.45 0.87
C GLY A 241 2.61 -27.23 0.03
N LEU A 242 3.02 -26.01 0.41
CA LEU A 242 2.86 -24.82 -0.42
C LEU A 242 3.64 -25.00 -1.74
N ARG A 243 3.01 -24.64 -2.85
CA ARG A 243 3.62 -24.73 -4.19
C ARG A 243 3.64 -23.37 -4.87
N CYS A 244 4.77 -22.99 -5.43
CA CYS A 244 4.85 -21.88 -6.38
C CYS A 244 4.39 -22.37 -7.76
N LEU A 245 3.49 -21.64 -8.37
CA LEU A 245 2.93 -21.92 -9.69
C LEU A 245 3.35 -20.81 -10.66
N PRO A 246 3.57 -21.13 -11.95
CA PRO A 246 3.68 -20.10 -12.96
C PRO A 246 2.47 -19.17 -12.91
N ALA A 247 2.71 -17.87 -13.03
CA ALA A 247 1.61 -16.92 -13.12
C ALA A 247 0.74 -17.23 -14.35
N GLU A 248 -0.57 -17.22 -14.19
CA GLU A 248 -1.51 -17.33 -15.29
C GLU A 248 -2.02 -15.94 -15.68
N ALA A 249 -2.16 -15.65 -16.98
CA ALA A 249 -2.81 -14.43 -17.43
C ALA A 249 -4.30 -14.50 -17.03
N ARG A 250 -4.76 -13.52 -16.23
CA ARG A 250 -6.19 -13.42 -15.90
C ARG A 250 -6.64 -11.97 -15.97
N PRO A 251 -7.72 -11.66 -16.70
CA PRO A 251 -8.31 -10.34 -16.67
C PRO A 251 -8.89 -10.08 -15.27
N PHE A 252 -8.97 -8.82 -14.90
CA PHE A 252 -9.75 -8.44 -13.73
C PHE A 252 -11.22 -8.78 -13.97
N VAL A 253 -11.86 -9.46 -13.02
CA VAL A 253 -13.32 -9.69 -13.08
C VAL A 253 -14.00 -8.44 -12.50
N PRO A 254 -14.68 -7.60 -13.30
CA PRO A 254 -15.34 -6.40 -12.79
C PRO A 254 -16.27 -6.75 -11.63
N ALA A 255 -16.33 -5.90 -10.61
CA ALA A 255 -17.30 -6.09 -9.53
C ALA A 255 -18.71 -6.14 -10.14
N PRO A 256 -19.60 -7.01 -9.64
CA PRO A 256 -20.97 -7.06 -10.12
C PRO A 256 -21.60 -5.67 -10.02
N LYS A 257 -22.32 -5.25 -11.07
CA LYS A 257 -23.04 -3.98 -11.05
C LYS A 257 -24.12 -4.06 -9.97
N ARG A 258 -24.00 -3.24 -8.93
CA ARG A 258 -25.04 -3.03 -7.92
C ARG A 258 -25.74 -1.70 -8.16
N GLU A 259 -27.04 -1.66 -7.94
CA GLU A 259 -27.81 -0.42 -7.97
C GLU A 259 -27.51 0.42 -6.74
N TRP A 260 -27.26 1.72 -6.96
CA TRP A 260 -27.05 2.70 -5.91
C TRP A 260 -28.39 3.29 -5.47
N LYS A 261 -28.68 3.27 -4.16
CA LYS A 261 -29.89 3.87 -3.58
C LYS A 261 -29.53 5.14 -2.82
N PRO A 262 -30.21 6.28 -3.05
CA PRO A 262 -29.98 7.50 -2.29
C PRO A 262 -30.25 7.28 -0.80
N LEU A 263 -29.28 7.62 0.05
CA LEU A 263 -29.40 7.57 1.51
C LEU A 263 -29.54 8.96 2.11
N PHE A 264 -28.83 9.92 1.55
CA PHE A 264 -28.82 11.30 2.02
C PHE A 264 -28.45 12.25 0.90
N ARG A 265 -29.09 13.41 0.92
CA ARG A 265 -28.80 14.51 0.00
C ARG A 265 -29.00 15.82 0.74
N ASP A 266 -28.05 16.72 0.59
CA ASP A 266 -28.17 18.09 1.09
C ASP A 266 -27.64 19.05 0.02
N ALA A 267 -28.51 19.96 -0.42
CA ALA A 267 -28.18 21.08 -1.31
C ALA A 267 -28.12 22.41 -0.53
N PHE A 268 -28.12 22.33 0.80
CA PHE A 268 -28.02 23.46 1.73
C PHE A 268 -29.05 24.57 1.47
N GLU A 269 -30.26 24.19 1.08
CA GLU A 269 -31.39 25.11 0.80
C GLU A 269 -31.86 25.91 2.04
N ARG A 270 -31.42 25.50 3.23
CA ARG A 270 -31.76 26.12 4.51
C ARG A 270 -30.73 27.20 4.87
N ASN A 271 -31.09 28.08 5.81
CA ASN A 271 -30.17 29.10 6.33
C ASN A 271 -29.24 28.58 7.45
N ALA A 272 -29.34 27.30 7.81
CA ALA A 272 -28.51 26.65 8.82
C ALA A 272 -28.23 25.19 8.44
N LEU A 273 -27.15 24.62 8.98
CA LEU A 273 -26.82 23.21 8.81
C LEU A 273 -27.97 22.32 9.30
N GLY A 274 -28.30 21.29 8.51
CA GLY A 274 -29.29 20.29 8.90
C GLY A 274 -28.85 19.46 10.13
N PRO A 275 -29.79 18.78 10.80
CA PRO A 275 -29.52 18.03 12.03
C PRO A 275 -28.61 16.80 11.82
N ASN A 276 -28.37 16.39 10.58
CA ASN A 276 -27.48 15.28 10.25
C ASN A 276 -26.01 15.71 10.14
N TRP A 277 -25.73 17.00 10.28
CA TRP A 277 -24.37 17.53 10.22
C TRP A 277 -23.87 17.94 11.60
N THR A 278 -22.63 17.58 11.89
CA THR A 278 -21.88 18.11 13.03
C THR A 278 -20.67 18.88 12.50
N ALA A 279 -20.63 20.19 12.74
CA ALA A 279 -19.48 21.02 12.45
C ALA A 279 -18.40 20.76 13.52
N GLY A 280 -17.22 20.34 13.07
CA GLY A 280 -16.04 20.20 13.90
C GLY A 280 -15.21 21.49 13.95
N PRO A 281 -13.94 21.40 14.37
CA PRO A 281 -13.04 22.55 14.41
C PRO A 281 -12.93 23.29 13.08
N GLY A 282 -12.66 24.60 13.16
CA GLY A 282 -12.68 25.56 12.04
C GLY A 282 -14.08 26.00 11.62
N GLY A 283 -15.08 25.12 11.73
CA GLY A 283 -16.48 25.42 11.45
C GLY A 283 -16.80 25.71 9.98
N PHE A 284 -18.09 25.80 9.67
CA PHE A 284 -18.58 26.14 8.33
C PHE A 284 -19.64 27.25 8.42
N THR A 285 -19.63 28.13 7.43
CA THR A 285 -20.63 29.17 7.24
C THR A 285 -21.50 28.80 6.05
N LEU A 286 -22.82 28.81 6.25
CA LEU A 286 -23.79 28.58 5.19
C LEU A 286 -24.37 29.93 4.74
N ARG A 287 -24.10 30.31 3.49
CA ARG A 287 -24.65 31.54 2.88
C ARG A 287 -25.01 31.30 1.44
N ASN A 288 -26.17 31.81 1.00
CA ASN A 288 -26.64 31.70 -0.38
C ASN A 288 -26.67 30.25 -0.91
N LYS A 289 -27.05 29.29 -0.06
CA LYS A 289 -27.09 27.85 -0.38
C LYS A 289 -25.73 27.25 -0.71
N VAL A 290 -24.68 27.81 -0.11
CA VAL A 290 -23.30 27.35 -0.27
C VAL A 290 -22.66 27.24 1.09
N LEU A 291 -22.05 26.09 1.35
CA LEU A 291 -21.30 25.86 2.57
C LEU A 291 -19.82 26.17 2.34
N ARG A 292 -19.25 27.09 3.12
CA ARG A 292 -17.83 27.49 3.04
C ARG A 292 -17.15 27.27 4.38
N GLY A 293 -15.88 26.89 4.37
CA GLY A 293 -15.05 26.92 5.58
C GLY A 293 -15.07 28.32 6.19
N SER A 294 -15.13 28.43 7.51
CA SER A 294 -15.17 29.73 8.21
C SER A 294 -13.74 30.17 8.52
N ALA A 295 -13.30 31.39 8.19
CA ALA A 295 -11.96 31.83 8.55
C ALA A 295 -11.73 31.64 10.07
N PRO A 296 -10.75 30.81 10.50
CA PRO A 296 -10.55 30.59 11.92
C PRO A 296 -10.06 31.91 12.52
N GLY A 297 -10.80 32.46 13.48
CA GLY A 297 -10.39 33.67 14.23
C GLY A 297 -9.20 33.44 15.17
N GLY A 298 -8.40 32.38 14.98
CA GLY A 298 -7.30 31.97 15.84
C GLY A 298 -6.51 30.79 15.27
N ALA A 299 -5.43 30.40 15.96
CA ALA A 299 -4.61 29.26 15.57
C ALA A 299 -5.44 27.97 15.55
N VAL A 300 -5.30 27.19 14.48
CA VAL A 300 -5.93 25.87 14.37
C VAL A 300 -5.24 24.94 15.37
N PRO A 301 -5.97 24.25 16.27
CA PRO A 301 -5.36 23.30 17.18
C PRO A 301 -4.58 22.24 16.40
N TRP A 302 -3.40 21.87 16.91
CA TRP A 302 -2.65 20.72 16.41
C TRP A 302 -3.54 19.47 16.44
N ARG A 303 -3.44 18.61 15.42
CA ARG A 303 -4.20 17.37 15.36
C ARG A 303 -3.30 16.21 14.99
N LYS A 304 -3.67 15.05 15.51
CA LYS A 304 -3.08 13.78 15.12
C LYS A 304 -3.30 13.56 13.62
N TYR A 305 -2.25 13.16 12.92
CA TYR A 305 -2.26 12.92 11.47
C TYR A 305 -2.57 14.14 10.59
N SER A 306 -2.28 15.37 11.03
CA SER A 306 -2.59 16.57 10.23
C SER A 306 -1.37 17.37 9.79
N VAL A 307 -0.18 17.00 10.25
CA VAL A 307 1.07 17.71 9.94
C VAL A 307 2.07 16.71 9.38
N ARG A 308 2.42 16.86 8.10
CA ARG A 308 3.56 16.13 7.52
C ARG A 308 4.86 16.84 7.93
N PRO A 309 5.96 16.09 8.19
CA PRO A 309 7.29 16.66 8.13
C PRO A 309 7.47 17.40 6.79
N GLY A 310 7.71 18.72 6.83
CA GLY A 310 7.82 19.57 5.62
C GLY A 310 6.55 20.34 5.22
N PHE A 311 5.40 20.12 5.87
CA PHE A 311 4.20 20.97 5.73
C PHE A 311 3.88 21.68 7.06
N PRO A 312 4.68 22.68 7.47
CA PRO A 312 4.31 23.51 8.61
C PRO A 312 3.06 24.32 8.19
N GLN A 313 1.92 24.01 8.82
CA GLN A 313 0.65 24.78 8.83
C GLN A 313 -0.50 24.41 7.88
N ASP A 314 -0.39 23.47 6.94
CA ASP A 314 -1.49 23.20 5.98
C ASP A 314 -2.38 22.01 6.37
N SER A 315 -2.80 21.92 7.64
CA SER A 315 -3.84 20.96 8.06
C SER A 315 -5.22 21.43 7.59
N PRO A 316 -6.12 20.51 7.17
CA PRO A 316 -7.49 20.88 6.86
C PRO A 316 -8.11 21.53 8.10
N SER A 317 -8.55 22.77 7.93
CA SER A 317 -8.90 23.62 9.06
C SER A 317 -10.35 23.42 9.48
N HIS A 318 -11.22 23.11 8.53
CA HIS A 318 -12.67 23.01 8.68
C HIS A 318 -13.12 21.56 8.55
N GLN A 319 -13.92 21.07 9.50
CA GLN A 319 -14.46 19.70 9.46
C GLN A 319 -15.99 19.67 9.53
N LEU A 320 -16.60 18.84 8.69
CA LEU A 320 -18.02 18.58 8.67
C LEU A 320 -18.23 17.07 8.68
N THR A 321 -18.91 16.56 9.71
CA THR A 321 -19.14 15.13 9.89
C THR A 321 -20.62 14.81 9.69
N LEU A 322 -20.90 13.82 8.86
CA LEU A 322 -22.26 13.28 8.66
C LEU A 322 -22.60 12.31 9.79
N ASP A 323 -23.83 12.40 10.30
CA ASP A 323 -24.35 11.48 11.32
C ASP A 323 -24.27 10.02 10.84
N THR A 324 -23.62 9.16 11.62
CA THR A 324 -23.42 7.74 11.30
C THR A 324 -24.73 6.97 11.14
N ARG A 325 -25.85 7.44 11.72
CA ARG A 325 -27.18 6.85 11.50
C ARG A 325 -27.60 6.86 10.04
N VAL A 326 -27.10 7.81 9.24
CA VAL A 326 -27.30 7.83 7.78
C VAL A 326 -26.54 6.68 7.11
N LEU A 327 -25.31 6.42 7.57
CA LEU A 327 -24.34 5.53 6.94
C LEU A 327 -24.57 4.06 7.32
N ARG A 328 -25.20 3.78 8.47
CA ARG A 328 -25.61 2.41 8.87
C ARG A 328 -26.44 1.68 7.80
N LYS A 329 -27.15 2.42 6.94
CA LYS A 329 -27.95 1.86 5.84
C LYS A 329 -27.13 1.53 4.58
N ALA A 330 -25.93 2.09 4.45
CA ALA A 330 -25.05 1.85 3.30
C ALA A 330 -24.31 0.52 3.40
N GLY A 331 -24.08 0.03 4.63
CA GLY A 331 -23.22 -1.13 4.86
C GLY A 331 -21.77 -0.81 4.48
N LYS A 332 -21.11 -1.75 3.79
CA LYS A 332 -19.69 -1.61 3.41
C LYS A 332 -19.49 -0.81 2.12
N ASP A 333 -20.53 -0.70 1.29
CA ASP A 333 -20.45 -0.04 -0.01
C ASP A 333 -21.08 1.35 0.07
N LEU A 334 -20.34 2.36 -0.38
CA LEU A 334 -20.72 3.75 -0.24
C LEU A 334 -20.31 4.52 -1.48
N ARG A 335 -21.20 5.36 -1.99
CA ARG A 335 -20.88 6.33 -3.03
C ARG A 335 -21.20 7.72 -2.53
N VAL A 336 -20.23 8.62 -2.63
CA VAL A 336 -20.34 10.02 -2.21
C VAL A 336 -20.07 10.91 -3.39
N GLU A 337 -20.96 11.86 -3.63
CA GLU A 337 -20.83 12.86 -4.68
C GLU A 337 -20.85 14.26 -4.07
N LEU A 338 -19.85 15.05 -4.41
CA LEU A 338 -19.71 16.44 -3.99
C LEU A 338 -19.77 17.35 -5.23
N ALA A 339 -20.61 18.39 -5.15
CA ALA A 339 -20.55 19.51 -6.07
C ALA A 339 -19.83 20.68 -5.39
N LEU A 340 -18.71 21.11 -5.97
CA LEU A 340 -17.81 22.12 -5.43
C LEU A 340 -17.78 23.34 -6.36
N GLU A 341 -17.70 24.54 -5.81
CA GLU A 341 -17.42 25.77 -6.54
C GLU A 341 -16.05 26.30 -6.12
N GLY A 342 -15.22 26.69 -7.09
CA GLY A 342 -13.85 27.15 -6.84
C GLY A 342 -12.83 26.03 -6.99
N ASP A 343 -11.61 26.22 -6.48
CA ASP A 343 -10.56 25.23 -6.68
C ASP A 343 -10.83 23.99 -5.80
N PRO A 344 -10.76 22.74 -6.31
CA PRO A 344 -11.24 21.55 -5.61
C PRO A 344 -10.26 21.08 -4.52
N LYS A 345 -9.93 21.94 -3.55
CA LYS A 345 -9.06 21.67 -2.40
C LYS A 345 -9.86 21.06 -1.24
N ILE A 346 -10.14 19.76 -1.28
CA ILE A 346 -10.95 19.05 -0.29
C ILE A 346 -10.32 17.75 0.22
N ALA A 347 -10.73 17.34 1.41
CA ALA A 347 -10.53 15.99 1.91
C ALA A 347 -11.89 15.34 2.19
N LEU A 348 -12.09 14.12 1.71
CA LEU A 348 -13.23 13.28 2.03
C LEU A 348 -12.73 12.01 2.74
N THR A 349 -13.03 11.88 4.02
CA THR A 349 -12.67 10.69 4.81
C THR A 349 -13.83 9.74 4.90
N LEU A 350 -13.64 8.53 4.36
CA LEU A 350 -14.49 7.37 4.55
C LEU A 350 -14.03 6.59 5.78
N ASP A 351 -14.96 5.92 6.45
CA ASP A 351 -14.73 5.16 7.68
C ASP A 351 -14.03 5.99 8.77
N ALA A 352 -14.46 7.24 8.93
CA ALA A 352 -13.82 8.15 9.86
C ALA A 352 -13.78 7.57 11.28
N GLU A 353 -12.58 7.40 11.83
CA GLU A 353 -12.41 6.67 13.08
C GLU A 353 -12.49 7.54 14.32
N GLU A 354 -11.81 8.68 14.38
CA GLU A 354 -11.83 9.58 15.55
C GLU A 354 -12.80 10.75 15.28
N ALA A 355 -13.47 11.25 16.32
CA ALA A 355 -14.48 12.31 16.18
C ALA A 355 -13.88 13.67 15.76
N ASP A 356 -12.62 13.91 16.11
CA ASP A 356 -11.83 15.13 15.91
C ASP A 356 -10.64 14.96 14.95
N GLY A 357 -10.24 13.71 14.66
CA GLY A 357 -9.14 13.37 13.77
C GLY A 357 -9.49 13.53 12.29
N GLY A 358 -9.19 14.69 11.69
CA GLY A 358 -9.63 15.03 10.32
C GLY A 358 -9.27 14.02 9.24
N LEU A 359 -8.17 13.28 9.40
CA LEU A 359 -7.63 12.33 8.43
C LEU A 359 -7.58 10.89 8.97
N THR A 360 -8.38 10.57 10.00
CA THR A 360 -8.44 9.21 10.57
C THR A 360 -9.38 8.33 9.77
N GLY A 361 -8.86 7.46 8.93
CA GLY A 361 -9.65 6.59 8.05
C GLY A 361 -9.06 6.54 6.64
N TRP A 362 -9.90 6.22 5.66
CA TRP A 362 -9.55 6.30 4.25
C TRP A 362 -9.86 7.69 3.72
N THR A 363 -8.83 8.51 3.49
CA THR A 363 -9.02 9.90 3.11
C THR A 363 -8.67 10.12 1.65
N VAL A 364 -9.66 10.52 0.86
CA VAL A 364 -9.46 11.05 -0.49
C VAL A 364 -9.13 12.52 -0.37
N VAL A 365 -7.94 12.93 -0.80
CA VAL A 365 -7.53 14.34 -0.86
C VAL A 365 -7.49 14.76 -2.33
N VAL A 366 -8.19 15.83 -2.65
CA VAL A 366 -8.15 16.46 -3.98
C VAL A 366 -7.51 17.83 -3.80
N VAL A 367 -6.48 18.13 -4.60
CA VAL A 367 -5.83 19.44 -4.60
C VAL A 367 -5.61 19.92 -6.04
N PRO A 368 -5.82 21.21 -6.32
CA PRO A 368 -5.53 21.79 -7.63
C PRO A 368 -4.02 21.75 -7.92
N ARG A 369 -3.65 21.41 -9.15
CA ARG A 369 -2.27 21.40 -9.68
C ARG A 369 -2.29 21.87 -11.13
N GLY A 370 -2.24 23.19 -11.33
CA GLY A 370 -2.37 23.80 -12.66
C GLY A 370 -3.78 23.60 -13.22
N GLU A 371 -3.88 22.97 -14.40
CA GLU A 371 -5.16 22.61 -15.04
C GLU A 371 -5.66 21.20 -14.66
N ARG A 372 -4.94 20.53 -13.76
CA ARG A 372 -5.29 19.21 -13.23
C ARG A 372 -5.63 19.30 -11.74
N ALA A 373 -6.29 18.28 -11.24
CA ALA A 373 -6.37 17.98 -9.82
C ALA A 373 -5.49 16.75 -9.54
N GLU A 374 -4.65 16.87 -8.53
CA GLU A 374 -3.98 15.73 -7.93
C GLU A 374 -4.93 15.08 -6.93
N VAL A 375 -5.11 13.77 -7.06
CA VAL A 375 -6.01 12.97 -6.22
C VAL A 375 -5.19 11.94 -5.47
N ARG A 376 -5.29 11.98 -4.15
CA ARG A 376 -4.59 11.09 -3.23
C ARG A 376 -5.60 10.23 -2.50
N LEU A 377 -5.28 8.96 -2.31
CA LEU A 377 -5.91 8.14 -1.29
C LEU A 377 -4.90 7.87 -0.18
N GLU A 378 -5.23 8.34 1.01
CA GLU A 378 -4.36 8.31 2.18
C GLU A 378 -4.98 7.49 3.31
N ARG A 379 -4.14 6.92 4.18
CA ARG A 379 -4.57 6.24 5.41
C ARG A 379 -3.79 6.79 6.60
N TYR A 380 -4.45 7.56 7.45
CA TYR A 380 -3.81 8.31 8.55
C TYR A 380 -2.60 9.11 8.06
N ASP A 381 -2.79 10.05 7.13
CA ASP A 381 -1.77 10.91 6.47
C ASP A 381 -0.74 10.22 5.54
N ARG A 382 -0.70 8.89 5.58
CA ARG A 382 0.17 8.08 4.75
C ARG A 382 -0.35 7.97 3.31
N LEU A 383 0.48 8.31 2.32
CA LEU A 383 0.11 8.32 0.91
C LEU A 383 0.11 6.91 0.32
N LEU A 384 -1.07 6.34 0.11
CA LEU A 384 -1.17 5.00 -0.48
C LEU A 384 -1.32 5.04 -1.99
N TYR A 385 -2.17 5.90 -2.53
CA TYR A 385 -2.36 6.00 -3.98
C TYR A 385 -2.37 7.44 -4.45
N LEU A 386 -1.82 7.64 -5.65
CA LEU A 386 -1.72 8.94 -6.32
C LEU A 386 -2.24 8.79 -7.75
N GLY A 387 -3.11 9.71 -8.14
CA GLY A 387 -3.66 9.84 -9.48
C GLY A 387 -3.93 11.31 -9.81
N GLU A 388 -4.35 11.55 -11.04
CA GLU A 388 -4.65 12.89 -11.53
C GLU A 388 -5.91 12.86 -12.41
N ALA A 389 -6.63 13.97 -12.44
CA ALA A 389 -7.76 14.19 -13.36
C ALA A 389 -7.77 15.66 -13.82
N ALA A 390 -8.43 15.97 -14.93
CA ALA A 390 -8.62 17.35 -15.36
C ALA A 390 -9.45 18.13 -14.32
N ALA A 391 -9.01 19.34 -13.99
CA ALA A 391 -9.73 20.25 -13.12
C ALA A 391 -9.42 21.70 -13.51
N ALA A 392 -10.27 22.28 -14.35
CA ALA A 392 -10.11 23.67 -14.77
C ALA A 392 -10.37 24.63 -13.59
N LYS A 393 -9.54 25.65 -13.44
CA LYS A 393 -9.65 26.62 -12.35
C LYS A 393 -10.99 27.38 -12.37
N GLY A 394 -11.55 27.65 -11.19
CA GLY A 394 -12.65 28.60 -11.01
C GLY A 394 -14.02 28.20 -11.61
N ARG A 395 -14.26 26.91 -11.85
CA ARG A 395 -15.58 26.38 -12.26
C ARG A 395 -16.23 25.56 -11.14
N GLU A 396 -17.42 25.05 -11.43
CA GLU A 396 -18.03 24.01 -10.60
C GLU A 396 -17.37 22.65 -10.92
N HIS A 397 -17.01 21.90 -9.89
CA HIS A 397 -16.43 20.58 -9.98
C HIS A 397 -17.33 19.53 -9.35
N ARG A 398 -17.35 18.35 -9.98
CA ARG A 398 -17.98 17.14 -9.44
C ARG A 398 -16.90 16.19 -8.98
N VAL A 399 -16.83 15.93 -7.66
CA VAL A 399 -15.96 14.88 -7.10
C VAL A 399 -16.82 13.70 -6.70
N LEU A 400 -16.55 12.54 -7.31
CA LEU A 400 -17.21 11.29 -6.99
C LEU A 400 -16.22 10.34 -6.31
N VAL A 401 -16.60 9.81 -5.16
CA VAL A 401 -15.85 8.76 -4.46
C VAL A 401 -16.76 7.56 -4.26
N GLU A 402 -16.40 6.43 -4.87
CA GLU A 402 -17.10 5.16 -4.75
C GLU A 402 -16.22 4.17 -4.00
N ARG A 403 -16.70 3.63 -2.88
CA ARG A 403 -16.16 2.44 -2.24
C ARG A 403 -17.06 1.25 -2.48
N ARG A 404 -16.52 0.18 -3.05
CA ARG A 404 -17.23 -1.06 -3.34
C ARG A 404 -16.35 -2.28 -3.11
N ASP A 405 -16.84 -3.24 -2.33
CA ASP A 405 -16.17 -4.53 -2.07
C ASP A 405 -14.70 -4.41 -1.60
N GLY A 406 -14.39 -3.32 -0.88
CA GLY A 406 -13.03 -3.00 -0.41
C GLY A 406 -12.10 -2.37 -1.44
N PHE A 407 -12.66 -1.80 -2.51
CA PHE A 407 -11.95 -0.99 -3.49
C PHE A 407 -12.52 0.43 -3.52
N VAL A 408 -11.69 1.41 -3.83
CA VAL A 408 -12.08 2.82 -3.99
C VAL A 408 -11.82 3.27 -5.42
N THR A 409 -12.82 3.93 -6.01
CA THR A 409 -12.71 4.67 -7.27
C THR A 409 -12.97 6.14 -6.98
N VAL A 410 -12.16 7.03 -7.57
CA VAL A 410 -12.32 8.48 -7.47
C VAL A 410 -12.37 9.07 -8.87
N GLU A 411 -13.42 9.86 -9.13
CA GLU A 411 -13.58 10.64 -10.35
C GLU A 411 -13.63 12.13 -10.02
N VAL A 412 -13.02 12.95 -10.88
CA VAL A 412 -13.17 14.41 -10.86
C VAL A 412 -13.65 14.83 -12.24
N ASP A 413 -14.78 15.52 -12.30
CA ASP A 413 -15.40 16.00 -13.53
C ASP A 413 -15.64 14.91 -14.60
N GLY A 414 -15.83 13.66 -14.15
CA GLY A 414 -16.06 12.49 -15.01
C GLY A 414 -14.79 11.79 -15.49
N GLU A 415 -13.60 12.31 -15.17
CA GLU A 415 -12.32 11.64 -15.40
C GLU A 415 -11.94 10.81 -14.17
N VAL A 416 -11.63 9.53 -14.37
CA VAL A 416 -11.23 8.61 -13.30
C VAL A 416 -9.78 8.88 -12.91
N ALA A 417 -9.56 9.43 -11.72
CA ALA A 417 -8.22 9.68 -11.18
C ALA A 417 -7.63 8.44 -10.48
N LEU A 418 -8.47 7.72 -9.73
CA LEU A 418 -8.11 6.47 -9.08
C LEU A 418 -9.15 5.43 -9.48
N ASP A 419 -8.71 4.32 -10.08
CA ASP A 419 -9.60 3.26 -10.54
C ASP A 419 -9.43 2.01 -9.67
N ARG A 420 -10.41 1.76 -8.80
CA ARG A 420 -10.55 0.54 -7.99
C ARG A 420 -9.27 0.16 -7.25
N VAL A 421 -8.67 1.14 -6.58
CA VAL A 421 -7.51 0.92 -5.71
C VAL A 421 -7.96 0.21 -4.43
N SER A 422 -7.14 -0.70 -3.91
CA SER A 422 -7.51 -1.49 -2.74
C SER A 422 -7.57 -0.63 -1.48
N ALA A 423 -8.71 -0.68 -0.79
CA ALA A 423 -8.97 0.03 0.45
C ALA A 423 -9.98 -0.76 1.28
N ALA A 424 -9.47 -1.74 2.03
CA ALA A 424 -10.30 -2.60 2.87
C ALA A 424 -11.11 -1.76 3.87
N PRO A 425 -12.43 -1.98 4.02
CA PRO A 425 -13.24 -1.16 4.93
C PRO A 425 -12.70 -1.24 6.35
N LEU A 426 -12.68 -0.10 7.04
CA LEU A 426 -12.33 -0.07 8.46
C LEU A 426 -13.56 -0.39 9.32
N ARG A 427 -13.38 -0.53 10.63
CA ARG A 427 -14.46 -0.95 11.55
C ARG A 427 -15.53 0.11 11.78
N ARG A 428 -15.27 1.37 11.44
CA ARG A 428 -16.17 2.51 11.69
C ARG A 428 -16.79 3.01 10.40
N ASP A 429 -17.97 3.62 10.50
CA ASP A 429 -18.82 4.01 9.38
C ASP A 429 -18.95 5.54 9.26
N GLY A 430 -17.96 6.32 9.71
CA GLY A 430 -18.00 7.78 9.64
C GLY A 430 -17.75 8.33 8.24
N LEU A 431 -18.39 9.44 7.89
CA LEU A 431 -18.09 10.24 6.69
C LEU A 431 -17.79 11.67 7.11
N ARG A 432 -16.63 12.18 6.67
CA ARG A 432 -16.18 13.53 6.98
C ARG A 432 -15.72 14.27 5.74
N ILE A 433 -16.11 15.53 5.63
CA ILE A 433 -15.63 16.46 4.63
C ILE A 433 -14.76 17.49 5.33
N CYS A 434 -13.58 17.77 4.77
CA CYS A 434 -12.73 18.85 5.23
C CYS A 434 -12.31 19.77 4.07
N THR A 435 -12.08 21.04 4.40
CA THR A 435 -11.56 22.05 3.46
C THR A 435 -10.37 22.80 4.06
N TRP A 436 -9.59 23.44 3.20
CA TRP A 436 -8.50 24.33 3.58
C TRP A 436 -8.87 25.77 3.22
N GLY A 437 -9.27 26.55 4.21
CA GLY A 437 -9.72 27.92 3.97
C GLY A 437 -11.18 27.99 3.55
N THR A 438 -11.55 29.14 2.96
CA THR A 438 -12.93 29.46 2.55
C THR A 438 -13.30 28.93 1.16
N ASP A 439 -12.32 28.35 0.45
CA ASP A 439 -12.44 27.75 -0.87
C ASP A 439 -11.91 26.30 -0.79
N PRO A 440 -12.60 25.30 -1.37
CA PRO A 440 -13.81 25.40 -2.18
C PRO A 440 -15.08 25.63 -1.36
N ALA A 441 -16.12 26.06 -2.08
CA ALA A 441 -17.48 26.11 -1.62
C ALA A 441 -18.22 24.80 -1.93
N ILE A 442 -18.92 24.22 -0.97
CA ILE A 442 -19.70 22.99 -1.17
C ILE A 442 -21.15 23.37 -1.50
N ARG A 443 -21.61 23.02 -2.70
CA ARG A 443 -22.97 23.27 -3.20
C ARG A 443 -23.92 22.13 -2.91
N ARG A 444 -23.43 20.90 -2.99
CA ARG A 444 -24.25 19.70 -2.80
C ARG A 444 -23.40 18.56 -2.26
N VAL A 445 -23.99 17.79 -1.35
CA VAL A 445 -23.51 16.46 -0.95
C VAL A 445 -24.60 15.45 -1.21
N GLU A 446 -24.26 14.35 -1.87
CA GLU A 446 -25.13 13.20 -2.06
C GLU A 446 -24.41 11.92 -1.64
N VAL A 447 -25.11 11.08 -0.90
CA VAL A 447 -24.60 9.82 -0.37
C VAL A 447 -25.55 8.71 -0.78
N LEU A 448 -25.02 7.69 -1.43
CA LEU A 448 -25.74 6.51 -1.88
C LEU A 448 -25.13 5.25 -1.26
N GLY A 449 -25.97 4.26 -0.97
CA GLY A 449 -25.56 2.93 -0.52
C GLY A 449 -25.88 1.90 -1.57
N ALA A 450 -25.08 0.84 -1.66
CA ALA A 450 -25.55 -0.36 -2.34
C ALA A 450 -26.62 -0.98 -1.44
N GLY A 451 -27.78 -1.35 -2.00
CA GLY A 451 -28.76 -2.11 -1.23
C GLY A 451 -28.13 -3.39 -0.64
N PRO A 452 -28.75 -3.96 0.41
CA PRO A 452 -28.30 -5.24 0.96
C PRO A 452 -28.29 -6.36 -0.08
#